data_AF-A0A2K3LXG0-F1
#
_entry.id   AF-A0A2K3LXG0-F1
#
_cell.length_a   1.000
_cell.length_b   1.000
_cell.length_c   1.000
_cell.angle_alpha   90.00
_cell.angle_beta   90.00
_cell.angle_gamma   90.00
#
_symmetry.space_group_name_H-M   'P 1'
#
loop_
_entity.id
_entity.type
_entity.pdbx_description
1 polymer ?
#
loop_
_entity_poly.entity_id
_entity_poly.type
_entity_poly.pdbx_seq_one_letter_code
_entity_poly.pdbx_strand_id
1 'polypeptide(L)'
;ATMPSSEKHPSHVPMWKGVKASYTLIAACIFPLAIGGYWAYGQLIPANGGMLTALYAFHSQDVSRFVLGLTSFFVVVNGLCSFQIYGMPVFDDMESVYTTRMKKPCPWWLRSFFRVLFGFICFLIGVAIPFLSSLAGLIGGVALPVTLAYPCFMWLKVKKPKKYSLMWYLNWFLGTFGICLSVILITASIYVIVDTGVNVSFFDPK
;
A
#
# COMPACT_ATOMS: atom_id res chain seq x y z
N ALA A 1 -7.48 -13.31 13.12
CA ALA A 1 -8.71 -13.33 13.95
C ALA A 1 -9.73 -12.41 13.31
N THR A 2 -10.85 -12.95 12.83
CA THR A 2 -11.98 -12.16 12.32
C THR A 2 -12.70 -11.51 13.50
N MET A 3 -13.16 -10.26 13.33
CA MET A 3 -13.94 -9.58 14.37
C MET A 3 -15.20 -10.39 14.70
N PRO A 4 -15.54 -10.59 15.98
CA PRO A 4 -16.73 -11.34 16.35
C PRO A 4 -17.96 -10.59 15.83
N SER A 5 -18.78 -11.29 15.04
CA SER A 5 -20.02 -10.78 14.48
C SER A 5 -21.13 -11.78 14.79
N SER A 6 -22.27 -11.30 15.27
CA SER A 6 -23.47 -12.08 15.53
C SER A 6 -24.68 -11.32 14.99
N GLU A 7 -25.76 -12.00 14.61
CA GLU A 7 -26.97 -11.36 14.09
C GLU A 7 -27.55 -10.29 15.06
N LYS A 8 -27.39 -10.50 16.37
CA LYS A 8 -27.82 -9.54 17.40
C LYS A 8 -26.86 -8.34 17.59
N HIS A 9 -25.59 -8.50 17.22
CA HIS A 9 -24.54 -7.51 17.45
C HIS A 9 -23.78 -7.27 16.14
N PRO A 10 -24.24 -6.30 15.32
CA PRO A 10 -23.61 -6.04 14.03
C PRO A 10 -22.17 -5.58 14.21
N SER A 11 -21.27 -6.13 13.39
CA SER A 11 -19.82 -5.86 13.41
C SER A 11 -19.45 -4.41 13.07
N HIS A 12 -20.38 -3.58 12.62
CA HIS A 12 -20.13 -2.18 12.26
C HIS A 12 -19.59 -1.35 13.44
N VAL A 13 -20.10 -1.56 14.66
CA VAL A 13 -19.65 -0.80 15.85
C VAL A 13 -18.20 -1.11 16.24
N PRO A 14 -17.80 -2.39 16.44
CA PRO A 14 -16.40 -2.71 16.72
C PRO A 14 -15.48 -2.36 15.55
N MET A 15 -15.92 -2.55 14.31
CA MET A 15 -15.15 -2.17 13.12
C MET A 15 -14.90 -0.67 13.07
N TRP A 16 -15.91 0.16 13.34
CA TRP A 16 -15.74 1.62 13.38
C TRP A 16 -14.78 2.08 14.47
N LYS A 17 -14.80 1.45 15.65
CA LYS A 17 -13.84 1.74 16.72
C LYS A 17 -12.42 1.34 16.32
N GLY A 18 -12.25 0.16 15.74
CA GLY A 18 -10.95 -0.33 15.25
C GLY A 18 -10.37 0.56 14.16
N VAL A 19 -11.18 0.96 13.18
CA VAL A 19 -10.79 1.89 12.10
C VAL A 19 -10.35 3.23 12.69
N LYS A 20 -11.15 3.84 13.58
CA LYS A 20 -10.74 5.11 14.20
C LYS A 20 -9.42 5.01 14.96
N ALA A 21 -9.25 3.98 15.80
CA ALA A 21 -8.02 3.80 16.57
C ALA A 21 -6.79 3.61 15.67
N SER A 22 -6.91 2.77 14.64
CA SER A 22 -5.82 2.50 13.69
C SER A 22 -5.45 3.74 12.87
N TYR A 23 -6.42 4.46 12.31
CA TYR A 23 -6.13 5.69 11.57
C TYR A 23 -5.58 6.82 12.46
N THR A 24 -6.02 6.94 13.71
CA THR A 24 -5.42 7.88 14.67
C THR A 24 -3.97 7.54 14.95
N LEU A 25 -3.63 6.26 15.14
CA LEU A 25 -2.25 5.83 15.36
C LEU A 25 -1.39 6.09 14.12
N ILE A 26 -1.89 5.76 12.92
CA ILE A 26 -1.21 6.04 11.66
C ILE A 26 -0.93 7.55 11.54
N ALA A 27 -1.93 8.40 11.81
CA ALA A 27 -1.75 9.84 11.79
C ALA A 27 -0.70 10.30 12.82
N ALA A 28 -0.76 9.80 14.05
CA ALA A 28 0.18 10.14 15.11
C ALA A 28 1.63 9.71 14.79
N CYS A 29 1.83 8.68 13.96
CA CYS A 29 3.16 8.28 13.51
C CYS A 29 3.61 9.05 12.27
N ILE A 30 2.78 9.15 11.23
CA ILE A 30 3.18 9.69 9.93
C ILE A 30 3.31 11.21 9.96
N PHE A 31 2.39 11.95 10.60
CA PHE A 31 2.42 13.42 10.58
C PHE A 31 3.67 13.99 11.27
N PRO A 32 4.06 13.57 12.49
CA PRO A 32 5.28 14.07 13.11
C PRO A 32 6.53 13.71 12.33
N LEU A 33 6.58 12.50 11.73
CA LEU A 33 7.70 12.09 10.88
C LEU A 33 7.80 12.96 9.62
N ALA A 34 6.69 13.27 8.97
CA ALA A 34 6.67 14.13 7.79
C ALA A 34 7.09 15.58 8.12
N ILE A 35 6.56 16.14 9.22
CA ILE A 35 6.88 17.51 9.65
C ILE A 35 8.36 17.59 10.08
N GLY A 36 8.83 16.68 10.93
CA GLY A 36 10.21 16.64 11.39
C GLY A 36 11.22 16.35 10.27
N GLY A 37 10.89 15.41 9.39
CA GLY A 37 11.72 15.07 8.23
C GLY A 37 11.84 16.24 7.24
N TYR A 38 10.74 16.93 6.95
CA TYR A 38 10.78 18.13 6.12
C TYR A 38 11.51 19.30 6.80
N TRP A 39 11.37 19.47 8.11
CA TRP A 39 12.12 20.49 8.86
C TRP A 39 13.63 20.23 8.87
N ALA A 40 14.05 18.96 8.96
CA ALA A 40 15.45 18.58 9.02
C ALA A 40 16.15 18.60 7.64
N TYR A 41 15.49 18.11 6.59
CA TYR A 41 16.11 17.96 5.26
C TYR A 41 15.60 18.97 4.22
N GLY A 42 14.40 19.51 4.37
CA GLY A 42 13.82 20.48 3.46
C GLY A 42 13.90 20.07 1.99
N GLN A 43 14.53 20.91 1.18
CA GLN A 43 14.77 20.69 -0.26
C GLN A 43 15.88 19.68 -0.59
N LEU A 44 16.60 19.16 0.41
CA LEU A 44 17.71 18.23 0.23
C LEU A 44 17.24 16.77 0.10
N ILE A 45 15.94 16.49 0.20
CA ILE A 45 15.40 15.14 0.05
C ILE A 45 15.51 14.72 -1.43
N PRO A 46 16.27 13.66 -1.76
CA PRO A 46 16.42 13.22 -3.14
C PRO A 46 15.10 12.67 -3.67
N ALA A 47 14.69 13.13 -4.86
CA ALA A 47 13.42 12.78 -5.50
C ALA A 47 13.21 11.26 -5.69
N ASN A 48 14.30 10.49 -5.84
CA ASN A 48 14.25 9.07 -6.19
C ASN A 48 14.43 8.11 -5.00
N GLY A 49 14.71 8.62 -3.79
CA GLY A 49 15.10 7.80 -2.63
C GLY A 49 14.35 8.08 -1.32
N GLY A 50 13.55 9.14 -1.25
CA GLY A 50 12.82 9.51 -0.05
C GLY A 50 13.71 9.85 1.15
N MET A 51 13.10 9.91 2.34
CA MET A 51 13.76 10.39 3.56
C MET A 51 14.87 9.46 4.08
N LEU A 52 14.76 8.14 3.89
CA LEU A 52 15.77 7.18 4.35
C LEU A 52 17.10 7.37 3.59
N THR A 53 17.01 7.63 2.28
CA THR A 53 18.17 7.88 1.44
C THR A 53 18.80 9.23 1.73
N ALA A 54 17.99 10.25 2.08
CA ALA A 54 18.50 11.52 2.59
C ALA A 54 19.29 11.33 3.89
N LEU A 55 18.79 10.53 4.82
CA LEU A 55 19.48 10.24 6.08
C LEU A 55 20.83 9.56 5.83
N TYR A 56 20.87 8.54 4.97
CA TYR A 56 22.12 7.88 4.61
C TYR A 56 23.09 8.80 3.86
N ALA A 57 22.61 9.64 2.96
CA ALA A 57 23.46 10.53 2.18
C ALA A 57 24.10 11.64 3.04
N PHE A 58 23.33 12.26 3.94
CA PHE A 58 23.78 13.43 4.68
C PHE A 58 24.34 13.10 6.07
N HIS A 59 23.88 12.04 6.73
CA HIS A 59 24.24 11.72 8.12
C HIS A 59 25.07 10.43 8.25
N SER A 60 25.55 9.84 7.15
CA SER A 60 26.39 8.62 7.21
C SER A 60 27.73 8.83 7.91
N GLN A 61 28.29 10.04 7.91
CA GLN A 61 29.56 10.35 8.60
C GLN A 61 29.37 10.91 10.02
N ASP A 62 28.28 11.62 10.27
CA ASP A 62 28.05 12.30 11.56
C ASP A 62 27.35 11.43 12.62
N VAL A 63 26.67 10.35 12.19
CA VAL A 63 25.89 9.48 13.08
C VAL A 63 26.66 8.19 13.43
N SER A 64 26.57 7.79 14.70
CA SER A 64 27.17 6.54 15.18
C SER A 64 26.72 5.33 14.34
N ARG A 65 27.68 4.49 13.95
CA ARG A 65 27.45 3.25 13.18
C ARG A 65 26.38 2.35 13.80
N PHE A 66 26.23 2.39 15.13
CA PHE A 66 25.21 1.65 15.86
C PHE A 66 23.79 2.10 15.48
N VAL A 67 23.54 3.41 15.37
CA VAL A 67 22.22 3.96 15.04
C VAL A 67 21.86 3.63 13.59
N LEU A 68 22.79 3.79 12.66
CA LEU A 68 22.59 3.39 11.26
C LEU A 68 22.29 1.89 11.12
N GLY A 69 23.02 1.05 11.86
CA GLY A 69 22.78 -0.40 11.91
C GLY A 69 21.39 -0.75 12.46
N LEU A 70 20.97 -0.08 13.54
CA LEU A 70 19.66 -0.26 14.16
C LEU A 70 18.52 0.15 13.21
N THR A 71 18.66 1.29 12.53
CA THR A 71 17.68 1.76 11.56
C THR A 71 17.52 0.78 10.40
N SER A 72 18.63 0.33 9.81
CA SER A 72 18.62 -0.71 8.76
C SER A 72 17.97 -2.01 9.23
N PHE A 73 18.31 -2.46 10.44
CA PHE A 73 17.71 -3.66 11.02
C PHE A 73 16.19 -3.53 11.15
N PHE A 74 15.68 -2.40 11.66
CA PHE A 74 14.25 -2.16 11.75
C PHE A 74 13.55 -2.12 10.39
N VAL A 75 14.18 -1.53 9.36
CA VAL A 75 13.64 -1.52 8.00
C VAL A 75 13.54 -2.94 7.43
N VAL A 76 14.57 -3.77 7.63
CA VAL A 76 14.55 -5.19 7.19
C VAL A 76 13.45 -5.97 7.91
N VAL A 77 13.36 -5.85 9.24
CA VAL A 77 12.33 -6.51 10.05
C VAL A 77 10.93 -6.08 9.60
N ASN A 78 10.73 -4.77 9.39
CA ASN A 78 9.47 -4.25 8.86
C ASN A 78 9.12 -4.84 7.50
N GLY A 79 10.07 -4.88 6.57
CA GLY A 79 9.88 -5.49 5.25
C GLY A 79 9.50 -6.98 5.32
N LEU A 80 10.20 -7.76 6.15
CA LEU A 80 9.92 -9.19 6.34
C LEU A 80 8.52 -9.44 6.93
N CYS A 81 8.11 -8.64 7.93
CA CYS A 81 6.78 -8.74 8.53
C CYS A 81 5.68 -8.26 7.56
N SER A 82 5.90 -7.15 6.86
CA SER A 82 4.93 -6.59 5.92
C SER A 82 4.67 -7.52 4.74
N PHE A 83 5.70 -8.19 4.21
CA PHE A 83 5.53 -9.16 3.13
C PHE A 83 4.55 -10.28 3.52
N GLN A 84 4.63 -10.79 4.75
CA GLN A 84 3.72 -11.84 5.23
C GLN A 84 2.27 -11.35 5.32
N ILE A 85 2.07 -10.14 5.81
CA ILE A 85 0.72 -9.54 5.96
C ILE A 85 0.10 -9.27 4.58
N TYR A 86 0.84 -8.65 3.67
CA TYR A 86 0.34 -8.29 2.34
C TYR A 86 0.23 -9.48 1.38
N GLY A 87 1.02 -10.53 1.57
CA GLY A 87 0.93 -11.76 0.77
C GLY A 87 -0.26 -12.65 1.16
N MET A 88 -0.79 -12.51 2.37
CA MET A 88 -1.85 -13.39 2.88
C MET A 88 -3.12 -13.41 2.03
N PRO A 89 -3.67 -12.27 1.55
CA PRO A 89 -4.82 -12.26 0.65
C PRO A 89 -4.57 -13.01 -0.67
N VAL A 90 -3.35 -12.92 -1.22
CA VAL A 90 -2.98 -13.62 -2.46
C VAL A 90 -2.94 -15.13 -2.21
N PHE A 91 -2.36 -15.56 -1.09
CA PHE A 91 -2.34 -16.98 -0.73
C PHE A 91 -3.74 -17.54 -0.51
N ASP A 92 -4.62 -16.77 0.15
CA ASP A 92 -6.01 -17.17 0.38
C ASP A 92 -6.81 -17.24 -0.93
N ASP A 93 -6.57 -16.32 -1.88
CA ASP A 93 -7.20 -16.35 -3.21
C ASP A 93 -6.74 -17.56 -4.03
N MET A 94 -5.44 -17.84 -4.07
CA MET A 94 -4.89 -19.03 -4.73
C MET A 94 -5.44 -20.34 -4.15
N GLU A 95 -5.55 -20.43 -2.82
CA GLU A 95 -6.13 -21.57 -2.11
C GLU A 95 -7.64 -21.72 -2.41
N SER A 96 -8.37 -20.60 -2.48
CA SER A 96 -9.80 -20.55 -2.83
C SER A 96 -10.05 -21.01 -4.27
N VAL A 97 -9.25 -20.55 -5.23
CA VAL A 97 -9.33 -20.97 -6.64
C VAL A 97 -9.08 -22.49 -6.76
N TYR A 98 -8.06 -23.01 -6.09
CA TYR A 98 -7.79 -24.45 -6.09
C TYR A 98 -8.96 -25.25 -5.48
N THR A 99 -9.46 -24.82 -4.32
CA THR A 99 -10.53 -25.52 -3.59
C THR A 99 -11.83 -25.52 -4.40
N THR A 100 -12.13 -24.42 -5.10
CA THR A 100 -13.31 -24.29 -5.96
C THR A 100 -13.22 -25.20 -7.19
N ARG A 101 -12.02 -25.36 -7.77
CA ARG A 101 -11.79 -26.20 -8.96
C ARG A 101 -11.72 -27.69 -8.63
N MET A 102 -10.94 -28.06 -7.63
CA MET A 102 -10.66 -29.46 -7.29
C MET A 102 -11.64 -30.04 -6.27
N LYS A 103 -12.51 -29.21 -5.65
CA LYS A 103 -13.48 -29.59 -4.60
C LYS A 103 -12.88 -30.38 -3.44
N LYS A 104 -11.57 -30.21 -3.19
CA LYS A 104 -10.81 -30.88 -2.16
C LYS A 104 -10.01 -29.85 -1.37
N PRO A 105 -9.75 -30.08 -0.08
CA PRO A 105 -8.89 -29.19 0.70
C PRO A 105 -7.48 -29.16 0.10
N CYS A 106 -6.86 -27.98 0.14
CA CYS A 106 -5.46 -27.81 -0.25
C CYS A 106 -4.55 -28.67 0.65
N PRO A 107 -3.77 -29.62 0.09
CA PRO A 107 -2.80 -30.34 0.89
C PRO A 107 -1.65 -29.41 1.31
N TRP A 108 -1.04 -29.68 2.48
CA TRP A 108 0.01 -28.84 3.06
C TRP A 108 1.20 -28.60 2.12
N TRP A 109 1.61 -29.62 1.36
CA TRP A 109 2.70 -29.49 0.40
C TRP A 109 2.38 -28.50 -0.73
N LEU A 110 1.14 -28.52 -1.24
CA LEU A 110 0.71 -27.58 -2.28
C LEU A 110 0.65 -26.14 -1.76
N ARG A 111 0.24 -25.96 -0.49
CA ARG A 111 0.28 -24.64 0.16
C ARG A 111 1.69 -24.11 0.31
N SER A 112 2.65 -24.96 0.69
CA SER A 112 4.07 -24.62 0.73
C SER A 112 4.60 -24.27 -0.66
N PHE A 113 4.21 -25.03 -1.69
CA PHE A 113 4.58 -24.76 -3.07
C PHE A 113 4.08 -23.38 -3.55
N PHE A 114 2.80 -23.03 -3.31
CA PHE A 114 2.27 -21.72 -3.68
C PHE A 114 3.03 -20.57 -3.01
N ARG A 115 3.41 -20.73 -1.73
CA ARG A 115 4.15 -19.70 -0.99
C ARG A 115 5.56 -19.50 -1.53
N VAL A 116 6.27 -20.59 -1.83
CA VAL A 116 7.62 -20.53 -2.42
C VAL A 116 7.57 -19.98 -3.84
N LEU A 117 6.62 -20.42 -4.65
CA LEU A 117 6.44 -19.95 -6.03
C LEU A 117 6.16 -18.45 -6.07
N PHE A 118 5.23 -17.96 -5.24
CA PHE A 118 4.93 -16.52 -5.16
C PHE A 118 6.14 -15.71 -4.71
N GLY A 119 6.83 -16.16 -3.65
CA GLY A 119 8.05 -15.50 -3.18
C GLY A 119 9.14 -15.46 -4.25
N PHE A 120 9.32 -16.54 -5.01
CA PHE A 120 10.27 -16.62 -6.10
C PHE A 120 9.90 -15.69 -7.26
N ILE A 121 8.62 -15.60 -7.63
CA ILE A 121 8.14 -14.66 -8.65
C ILE A 121 8.38 -13.21 -8.20
N CYS A 122 8.05 -12.87 -6.94
CA CYS A 122 8.32 -11.53 -6.40
C CYS A 122 9.82 -11.21 -6.40
N PHE A 123 10.67 -12.18 -6.07
CA PHE A 123 12.13 -12.02 -6.13
C PHE A 123 12.61 -11.78 -7.57
N LEU A 124 12.14 -12.57 -8.53
CA LEU A 124 12.48 -12.40 -9.95
C LEU A 124 12.04 -11.02 -10.46
N ILE A 125 10.83 -10.56 -10.12
CA ILE A 125 10.34 -9.23 -10.49
C ILE A 125 11.20 -8.14 -9.86
N GLY A 126 11.58 -8.29 -8.59
CA GLY A 126 12.44 -7.33 -7.89
C GLY A 126 13.82 -7.19 -8.53
N VAL A 127 14.41 -8.30 -8.98
CA VAL A 127 15.72 -8.30 -9.67
C VAL A 127 15.59 -7.83 -11.13
N ALA A 128 14.53 -8.22 -11.83
CA ALA A 128 14.36 -7.91 -13.25
C ALA A 128 13.91 -6.46 -13.51
N ILE A 129 13.16 -5.86 -12.57
CA ILE A 129 12.54 -4.53 -12.70
C ILE A 129 12.97 -3.65 -11.52
N PRO A 130 14.22 -3.13 -11.50
CA PRO A 130 14.71 -2.28 -10.42
C PRO A 130 14.00 -0.92 -10.37
N PHE A 131 13.33 -0.51 -11.45
CA PHE A 131 12.57 0.73 -11.55
C PHE A 131 11.12 0.63 -11.03
N LEU A 132 10.73 -0.49 -10.39
CA LEU A 132 9.35 -0.69 -9.93
C LEU A 132 8.86 0.42 -8.96
N SER A 133 9.77 1.01 -8.19
CA SER A 133 9.49 2.15 -7.31
C SER A 133 8.99 3.38 -8.08
N SER A 134 9.51 3.64 -9.27
CA SER A 134 9.05 4.74 -10.14
C SER A 134 7.63 4.52 -10.68
N LEU A 135 7.22 3.25 -10.82
CA LEU A 135 5.87 2.86 -11.24
C LEU A 135 4.86 2.85 -10.07
N ALA A 136 5.31 2.99 -8.82
CA ALA A 136 4.44 2.94 -7.66
C ALA A 136 3.34 4.00 -7.70
N GLY A 137 3.65 5.21 -8.17
CA GLY A 137 2.66 6.28 -8.36
C GLY A 137 1.57 5.91 -9.38
N LEU A 138 1.95 5.24 -10.47
CA LEU A 138 1.03 4.79 -11.51
C LEU A 138 0.12 3.66 -10.99
N ILE A 139 0.71 2.64 -10.36
CA ILE A 139 -0.03 1.51 -9.77
C ILE A 139 -0.99 2.02 -8.69
N GLY A 140 -0.53 2.93 -7.83
CA GLY A 140 -1.36 3.59 -6.83
C GLY A 140 -2.51 4.37 -7.48
N GLY A 141 -2.22 5.15 -8.51
CA GLY A 141 -3.21 5.91 -9.28
C GLY A 141 -4.33 5.03 -9.84
N VAL A 142 -4.00 3.86 -10.39
CA VAL A 142 -4.98 2.88 -10.91
C VAL A 142 -5.80 2.22 -9.80
N ALA A 143 -5.25 2.07 -8.60
CA ALA A 143 -5.95 1.50 -7.45
C ALA A 143 -6.91 2.48 -6.76
N LEU A 144 -6.69 3.80 -6.88
CA LEU A 144 -7.48 4.83 -6.20
C LEU A 144 -9.00 4.80 -6.49
N PRO A 145 -9.47 4.55 -7.73
CA PRO A 145 -10.90 4.41 -7.98
C PRO A 145 -11.52 3.25 -7.20
N VAL A 146 -10.77 2.15 -7.00
CA VAL A 146 -11.26 0.98 -6.27
C VAL A 146 -11.33 1.27 -4.76
N THR A 147 -10.41 2.05 -4.22
CA THR A 147 -10.35 2.32 -2.77
C THR A 147 -11.19 3.52 -2.34
N LEU A 148 -11.30 4.55 -3.17
CA LEU A 148 -12.01 5.80 -2.82
C LEU A 148 -13.36 5.94 -3.53
N ALA A 149 -13.44 5.67 -4.83
CA ALA A 149 -14.63 5.95 -5.61
C ALA A 149 -15.68 4.83 -5.52
N TYR A 150 -15.23 3.59 -5.67
CA TYR A 150 -16.09 2.41 -5.68
C TYR A 150 -16.96 2.25 -4.42
N PRO A 151 -16.43 2.35 -3.17
CA PRO A 151 -17.28 2.23 -1.98
C PRO A 151 -18.32 3.35 -1.87
N CYS A 152 -18.00 4.58 -2.29
CA CYS A 152 -18.94 5.70 -2.30
C CYS A 152 -20.12 5.45 -3.26
N PHE A 153 -19.84 5.01 -4.50
CA PHE A 153 -20.89 4.72 -5.48
C PHE A 153 -21.67 3.44 -5.12
N MET A 154 -21.00 2.41 -4.59
CA MET A 154 -21.64 1.20 -4.10
C MET A 154 -22.61 1.53 -2.95
N TRP A 155 -22.20 2.35 -1.98
CA TRP A 155 -23.06 2.75 -0.87
C TRP A 155 -24.31 3.50 -1.36
N LEU A 156 -24.16 4.41 -2.32
CA LEU A 156 -25.29 5.12 -2.94
C LEU A 156 -26.28 4.15 -3.61
N LYS A 157 -25.79 3.11 -4.29
CA LYS A 157 -26.63 2.10 -4.95
C LYS A 157 -27.35 1.18 -3.96
N VAL A 158 -26.68 0.78 -2.88
CA VAL A 158 -27.22 -0.16 -1.87
C VAL A 158 -28.20 0.53 -0.93
N LYS A 159 -27.83 1.69 -0.36
CA LYS A 159 -28.63 2.37 0.66
C LYS A 159 -29.73 3.26 0.10
N LYS A 160 -29.66 3.64 -1.19
CA LYS A 160 -30.63 4.52 -1.87
C LYS A 160 -31.08 5.71 -0.99
N PRO A 161 -30.15 6.56 -0.50
CA PRO A 161 -30.51 7.68 0.37
C PRO A 161 -31.43 8.66 -0.37
N LYS A 162 -32.18 9.47 0.39
CA LYS A 162 -33.02 10.54 -0.19
C LYS A 162 -32.16 11.43 -1.10
N LYS A 163 -32.62 11.62 -2.35
CA LYS A 163 -31.98 12.53 -3.31
C LYS A 163 -31.85 13.91 -2.67
N TYR A 164 -30.69 14.55 -2.83
CA TYR A 164 -30.33 15.84 -2.21
C TYR A 164 -30.13 15.84 -0.68
N SER A 165 -30.01 14.68 -0.04
CA SER A 165 -29.52 14.61 1.35
C SER A 165 -28.03 14.98 1.43
N LEU A 166 -27.59 15.52 2.57
CA LEU A 166 -26.19 15.84 2.83
C LEU A 166 -25.26 14.63 2.63
N MET A 167 -25.69 13.44 3.06
CA MET A 167 -24.93 12.19 2.83
C MET A 167 -24.89 11.77 1.35
N TRP A 168 -25.89 12.14 0.56
CA TRP A 168 -25.89 11.88 -0.88
C TRP A 168 -24.87 12.77 -1.59
N TYR A 169 -24.87 14.08 -1.30
CA TYR A 169 -23.90 15.02 -1.86
C TYR A 169 -22.46 14.67 -1.44
N LEU A 170 -22.24 14.35 -0.16
CA LEU A 170 -20.93 13.98 0.35
C LEU A 170 -20.35 12.75 -0.34
N ASN A 171 -21.12 11.66 -0.47
CA ASN A 171 -20.63 10.46 -1.16
C ASN A 171 -20.43 10.69 -2.67
N TRP A 172 -21.27 11.50 -3.30
CA TRP A 172 -21.12 11.82 -4.72
C TRP A 172 -19.87 12.69 -4.98
N PHE A 173 -19.62 13.67 -4.11
CA PHE A 173 -18.41 14.49 -4.12
C PHE A 173 -17.16 13.65 -3.90
N LEU A 174 -17.10 12.84 -2.82
CA LEU A 174 -15.97 11.96 -2.52
C LEU A 174 -15.69 10.97 -3.66
N GLY A 175 -16.74 10.38 -4.24
CA GLY A 175 -16.60 9.45 -5.35
C GLY A 175 -16.01 10.11 -6.60
N THR A 176 -16.52 11.29 -6.96
CA THR A 176 -16.02 12.06 -8.12
C THR A 176 -14.61 12.55 -7.87
N PHE A 177 -14.33 13.07 -6.68
CA PHE A 177 -13.01 13.54 -6.27
C PHE A 177 -11.97 12.41 -6.31
N GLY A 178 -12.31 11.21 -5.86
CA GLY A 178 -11.43 10.04 -5.96
C GLY A 178 -11.08 9.67 -7.40
N ILE A 179 -12.03 9.78 -8.33
CA ILE A 179 -11.77 9.57 -9.77
C ILE A 179 -10.85 10.68 -10.32
N CYS A 180 -11.14 11.94 -10.00
CA CYS A 180 -10.29 13.06 -10.43
C CYS A 180 -8.85 12.91 -9.94
N LEU A 181 -8.65 12.54 -8.67
CA LEU A 181 -7.32 12.30 -8.11
C LEU A 181 -6.60 11.15 -8.82
N SER A 182 -7.31 10.07 -9.16
CA SER A 182 -6.73 8.96 -9.92
C SER A 182 -6.22 9.42 -11.29
N VAL A 183 -7.01 10.19 -12.04
CA VAL A 183 -6.60 10.73 -13.35
C VAL A 183 -5.39 11.65 -13.23
N ILE A 184 -5.38 12.54 -12.23
CA ILE A 184 -4.26 13.45 -11.97
C ILE A 184 -2.99 12.66 -11.65
N LEU A 185 -3.07 11.66 -10.77
CA LEU A 185 -1.91 10.86 -10.38
C LEU A 185 -1.38 9.99 -11.53
N ILE A 186 -2.26 9.41 -12.34
CA ILE A 186 -1.84 8.66 -13.53
C ILE A 186 -1.11 9.59 -14.51
N THR A 187 -1.67 10.77 -14.78
CA THR A 187 -1.07 11.76 -15.70
C THR A 187 0.27 12.25 -15.17
N ALA A 188 0.37 12.59 -13.88
CA ALA A 188 1.62 13.00 -13.25
C ALA A 188 2.67 11.89 -13.26
N SER A 189 2.28 10.64 -12.98
CA SER A 189 3.20 9.50 -13.01
C SER A 189 3.74 9.26 -14.43
N ILE A 190 2.88 9.34 -15.45
CA ILE A 190 3.30 9.24 -16.86
C ILE A 190 4.28 10.35 -17.20
N TYR A 191 4.01 11.59 -16.79
CA TYR A 191 4.90 12.72 -17.02
C TYR A 191 6.29 12.48 -16.40
N VAL A 192 6.36 12.04 -15.14
CA VAL A 192 7.62 11.73 -14.45
C VAL A 192 8.39 10.62 -15.16
N ILE A 193 7.69 9.58 -15.64
CA ILE A 193 8.31 8.47 -16.38
C ILE A 193 8.92 8.95 -17.70
N VAL A 194 8.23 9.86 -18.40
CA VAL A 194 8.70 10.45 -19.66
C VAL A 194 9.88 11.40 -19.45
N ASP A 195 9.78 12.29 -18.47
CA ASP A 195 10.80 13.30 -18.16
C ASP A 195 12.10 12.68 -17.60
N THR A 196 11.97 11.67 -16.73
CA THR A 196 13.12 10.97 -16.15
C THR A 196 13.86 10.12 -17.19
N GLY A 197 13.22 9.82 -18.34
CA GLY A 197 13.78 8.97 -19.39
C GLY A 197 14.17 7.60 -18.83
N VAL A 198 13.24 6.65 -18.75
CA VAL A 198 13.54 5.31 -18.21
C VAL A 198 14.67 4.67 -19.02
N ASN A 199 15.90 4.75 -18.52
CA ASN A 199 16.99 3.88 -18.94
C ASN A 199 16.56 2.48 -18.50
N VAL A 200 15.95 1.74 -19.42
CA VAL A 200 15.39 0.41 -19.16
C VAL A 200 16.54 -0.58 -19.01
N SER A 201 17.28 -0.47 -17.92
CA SER A 201 18.31 -1.43 -17.53
C SER A 201 17.63 -2.63 -16.90
N PHE A 202 17.10 -3.52 -17.75
CA PHE A 202 16.70 -4.84 -17.29
C PHE A 202 17.95 -5.56 -16.74
N PHE A 203 17.86 -6.11 -15.54
CA PHE A 203 18.92 -6.89 -14.87
C PHE A 203 20.17 -6.11 -14.38
N ASP A 204 20.06 -4.82 -14.04
CA ASP A 204 21.13 -4.07 -13.35
C ASP A 204 20.61 -3.45 -12.03
N PRO A 205 20.61 -4.21 -10.91
CA PRO A 205 20.23 -3.68 -9.61
C PRO A 205 21.37 -2.81 -9.06
N LYS A 206 21.17 -1.48 -9.05
CA LYS A 206 22.06 -0.52 -8.39
C LYS A 206 21.63 -0.25 -6.96
#